data_AF-A0A9X3K1J9-F1
#
_entry.id   AF-A0A9X3K1J9-F1
#
_cell.length_a   1.000
_cell.length_b   1.000
_cell.length_c   1.000
_cell.angle_alpha   90.00
_cell.angle_beta   90.00
_cell.angle_gamma   90.00
#
_symmetry.space_group_name_H-M   'P 1'
#
loop_
_entity.id
_entity.type
_entity.pdbx_description
1 polymer ?
#
loop_
_entity_poly.entity_id
_entity_poly.type
_entity_poly.pdbx_seq_one_letter_code
_entity_poly.pdbx_strand_id
1 'polypeptide(L)' 'MDLNRLLFDHQIALMRAAATRCTDALAAHLNDAADHAGRIVALRDRMGATAPMPLPCS' A
#
# COMPACT_ATOMS: atom_id res chain seq x y z
N MET A 1 -6.34 -3.07 -13.75
CA MET A 1 -5.42 -3.60 -12.73
C MET A 1 -6.27 -4.30 -11.69
N ASP A 2 -5.93 -5.53 -11.29
CA ASP A 2 -6.73 -6.33 -10.35
C ASP A 2 -6.37 -6.05 -8.88
N LEU A 3 -7.27 -6.37 -7.94
CA LEU A 3 -7.07 -6.17 -6.51
C LEU A 3 -5.88 -6.98 -5.97
N ASN A 4 -5.69 -8.22 -6.41
CA ASN A 4 -4.58 -9.06 -5.97
C ASN A 4 -3.23 -8.47 -6.36
N ARG A 5 -3.13 -7.91 -7.57
CA ARG A 5 -1.92 -7.19 -7.99
C ARG A 5 -1.63 -5.99 -7.09
N LEU A 6 -2.63 -5.18 -6.76
CA LEU A 6 -2.45 -4.02 -5.87
C LEU A 6 -2.05 -4.44 -4.45
N LEU A 7 -2.64 -5.51 -3.91
CA LEU A 7 -2.29 -6.05 -2.61
C LEU A 7 -0.85 -6.59 -2.59
N PHE A 8 -0.44 -7.29 -3.65
CA PHE A 8 0.93 -7.77 -3.81
C PHE A 8 1.92 -6.60 -3.84
N ASP A 9 1.68 -5.59 -4.68
CA ASP A 9 2.58 -4.44 -4.81
C ASP A 9 2.66 -3.64 -3.49
N HIS A 10 1.53 -3.47 -2.79
CA HIS A 10 1.49 -2.86 -1.45
C HIS A 10 2.37 -3.61 -0.43
N GLN A 11 2.26 -4.94 -0.38
CA GLN A 11 3.09 -5.75 0.52
C GLN A 11 4.59 -5.66 0.18
N ILE A 12 4.93 -5.67 -1.11
CA ILE A 12 6.32 -5.49 -1.55
C ILE A 12 6.87 -4.14 -1.10
N ALA A 13 6.09 -3.06 -1.25
CA ALA A 13 6.50 -1.73 -0.79
C ALA A 13 6.76 -1.70 0.73
N LEU A 14 5.87 -2.29 1.53
CA LEU A 14 6.06 -2.40 2.98
C LEU A 14 7.29 -3.24 3.37
N MET A 15 7.52 -4.37 2.69
CA MET A 15 8.71 -5.19 2.95
C MET A 15 10.00 -4.44 2.61
N ARG A 16 10.01 -3.64 1.54
CA ARG A 16 11.16 -2.80 1.17
C ARG A 16 11.39 -1.67 2.16
N ALA A 17 10.32 -1.02 2.63
CA ALA A 17 10.38 -0.02 3.69
C ALA A 17 10.99 -0.63 4.98
N ALA A 18 10.58 -1.84 5.37
CA ALA A 18 11.11 -2.51 6.55
C ALA A 18 12.59 -2.97 6.39
N ALA A 19 13.03 -3.27 5.17
CA ALA A 19 14.37 -3.78 4.91
C ALA A 19 15.43 -2.68 4.69
N THR A 20 15.02 -1.46 4.31
CA THR A 20 15.96 -0.38 4.01
C THR A 20 16.46 0.32 5.27
N ARG A 21 17.72 0.79 5.22
CA ARG A 21 18.33 1.65 6.25
C ARG A 21 18.49 3.10 5.80
N CYS A 22 18.16 3.40 4.54
CA CYS A 22 18.23 4.74 3.98
C CYS A 22 16.89 5.45 4.23
N THR A 23 16.94 6.65 4.82
CA THR A 23 15.76 7.45 5.16
C THR A 23 14.97 7.86 3.92
N ASP A 24 15.66 8.23 2.84
CA ASP A 24 15.00 8.66 1.60
C ASP A 24 14.31 7.48 0.91
N ALA A 25 14.97 6.31 0.90
CA ALA A 25 14.38 5.09 0.38
C ALA A 25 13.19 4.62 1.23
N LEU A 26 13.29 4.77 2.57
CA LEU A 26 12.18 4.47 3.48
C LEU A 26 10.97 5.33 3.15
N ALA A 27 11.15 6.65 3.04
CA ALA A 27 10.08 7.58 2.69
C ALA A 27 9.47 7.25 1.32
N ALA A 28 10.29 6.94 0.32
CA ALA A 28 9.82 6.54 -1.00
C ALA A 28 8.95 5.27 -0.95
N HIS A 29 9.41 4.22 -0.26
CA HIS A 29 8.66 2.96 -0.15
C HIS A 29 7.36 3.11 0.65
N LEU A 30 7.33 3.97 1.68
CA LEU A 30 6.11 4.28 2.41
C LEU A 30 5.12 5.06 1.54
N ASN A 31 5.60 5.99 0.72
CA ASN A 31 4.76 6.71 -0.25
C ASN A 31 4.17 5.75 -1.29
N ASP A 32 4.96 4.81 -1.82
CA ASP A 32 4.48 3.76 -2.73
C ASP A 32 3.40 2.89 -2.05
N ALA A 33 3.63 2.48 -0.80
CA ALA A 33 2.66 1.71 -0.03
C ALA A 33 1.34 2.48 0.18
N ALA A 34 1.42 3.78 0.46
CA ALA A 34 0.26 4.65 0.63
C ALA A 34 -0.52 4.84 -0.69
N ASP A 35 0.14 5.01 -1.82
CA ASP A 35 -0.52 5.07 -3.14
C ASP A 35 -1.28 3.78 -3.43
N HIS A 36 -0.64 2.63 -3.22
CA HIS A 36 -1.30 1.34 -3.39
C HIS A 36 -2.51 1.18 -2.45
N ALA A 37 -2.39 1.59 -1.18
CA ALA A 37 -3.51 1.55 -0.24
C ALA A 37 -4.70 2.41 -0.71
N GLY A 38 -4.44 3.63 -1.20
CA GLY A 38 -5.48 4.50 -1.76
C GLY A 38 -6.18 3.87 -2.96
N ARG A 39 -5.42 3.23 -3.86
CA ARG A 39 -5.96 2.53 -5.04
C ARG A 39 -6.75 1.28 -4.67
N ILE A 40 -6.34 0.58 -3.61
CA ILE A 40 -7.09 -0.56 -3.06
C ILE A 40 -8.45 -0.09 -2.52
N VAL A 41 -8.49 0.97 -1.73
CA VAL A 41 -9.74 1.55 -1.20
C VAL A 41 -10.65 1.95 -2.35
N ALA A 42 -10.15 2.73 -3.32
CA ALA A 42 -10.94 3.17 -4.47
C ALA A 42 -11.49 1.99 -5.30
N LEU A 43 -10.72 0.90 -5.43
CA LEU A 43 -11.19 -0.30 -6.14
C LEU A 43 -12.24 -1.05 -5.32
N ARG A 44 -12.07 -1.17 -4.00
CA ARG A 44 -13.04 -1.80 -3.09
C ARG A 44 -14.35 -1.03 -3.07
N ASP A 45 -14.31 0.30 -3.03
CA ASP A 45 -15.50 1.15 -3.11
C ASP A 45 -16.28 0.91 -4.41
N ARG A 46 -15.57 0.81 -5.55
CA ARG A 46 -16.18 0.47 -6.85
C ARG A 46 -16.81 -0.93 -6.89
N MET A 47 -16.29 -1.86 -6.10
CA MET A 47 -16.84 -3.22 -5.97
C MET A 47 -17.94 -3.32 -4.91
N GLY A 48 -18.27 -2.23 -4.21
CA GLY A 48 -19.23 -2.24 -3.10
C GLY A 48 -18.69 -2.88 -1.80
N ALA A 49 -17.37 -3.06 -1.69
CA ALA A 49 -16.71 -3.71 -0.55
C ALA A 49 -16.27 -2.68 0.51
N THR A 50 -17.17 -2.29 1.40
CA THR A 50 -16.99 -1.21 2.42
C THR A 50 -16.12 -1.55 3.64
N ALA A 51 -15.22 -2.54 3.56
CA ALA A 51 -14.37 -2.88 4.70
C ALA A 51 -13.08 -2.01 4.73
N PRO A 52 -12.80 -1.27 5.82
CA PRO A 52 -11.62 -0.43 5.94
C PRO A 52 -10.33 -1.26 5.97
N MET A 53 -9.30 -0.80 5.24
CA MET A 53 -7.95 -1.33 5.39
C MET A 53 -7.25 -0.62 6.55
N PRO A 54 -6.55 -1.36 7.44
CA PRO A 54 -5.68 -0.73 8.42
C PRO A 54 -4.53 -0.02 7.70
N LEU A 55 -4.41 1.29 7.90
CA LEU A 55 -3.26 2.06 7.47
C LEU A 55 -2.10 1.79 8.44
N PRO A 56 -0.84 1.66 7.96
CA PRO A 56 0.31 1.58 8.83
C PRO A 56 0.43 2.88 9.63
N CYS A 57 0.50 2.78 10.96
CA CYS A 57 0.69 3.93 11.84
C CYS A 57 2.06 4.57 11.58
N SER A 58 2.05 5.90 11.44
CA SER A 58 3.21 6.79 11.32
C SER A 58 4.07 6.82 12.58
#